data_AF-A0A1Y0VAI8-F1
#
_entry.id   AF-A0A1Y0VAI8-F1
#
_cell.length_a   1.000
_cell.length_b   1.000
_cell.length_c   1.000
_cell.angle_alpha   90.00
_cell.angle_beta   90.00
_cell.angle_gamma   90.00
#
_symmetry.space_group_name_H-M   'P 1'
#
loop_
_entity.id
_entity.type
_entity.pdbx_description
1 polymer ?
#
loop_
_entity_poly.entity_id
_entity_poly.type
_entity_poly.pdbx_seq_one_letter_code
_entity_poly.pdbx_strand_id
1 'polypeptide(L)'
;MDEIKIMEPILATTVNGEKNYRALEMHMQRIVGARVASAFGQAQFYETKRQAARELSSGFTNENRDEDRMGIDGQANRAAFAREFAAQLGMKAYGLAALADGAAKAYAEYFGSEWKPYSRNSARSLDRQIADAQADALGF
;
A
#
# COMPACT_ATOMS: atom_id res chain seq x y z
N MET A 1 -10.58 -13.62 5.46
CA MET A 1 -9.20 -13.96 5.05
C MET A 1 -8.71 -15.15 5.89
N ASP A 2 -8.19 -16.22 5.28
CA ASP A 2 -7.76 -17.42 6.03
C ASP A 2 -6.57 -17.16 6.96
N GLU A 3 -5.73 -16.17 6.66
CA GLU A 3 -4.61 -15.76 7.51
C GLU A 3 -5.06 -15.32 8.91
N ILE A 4 -6.20 -14.63 9.04
CA ILE A 4 -6.72 -14.21 10.36
C ILE A 4 -7.09 -15.44 11.20
N LYS A 5 -7.74 -16.44 10.59
CA LYS A 5 -8.12 -17.68 11.25
C LYS A 5 -6.89 -18.49 11.69
N ILE A 6 -5.83 -18.48 10.87
CA ILE A 6 -4.56 -19.16 11.18
C ILE A 6 -3.85 -18.46 12.36
N MET A 7 -3.88 -17.13 12.40
CA MET A 7 -3.18 -16.34 13.42
C MET A 7 -3.97 -16.21 14.74
N GLU A 8 -5.29 -16.37 14.72
CA GLU A 8 -6.13 -16.28 15.91
C GLU A 8 -5.65 -17.18 17.07
N PRO A 9 -5.42 -18.49 16.91
CA PRO A 9 -4.95 -19.34 18.02
C PRO A 9 -3.54 -18.98 18.52
N ILE A 10 -2.77 -18.22 17.74
CA ILE A 10 -1.40 -17.81 18.08
C ILE A 10 -1.41 -16.48 18.86
N LEU A 11 -2.30 -15.57 18.50
CA LEU A 11 -2.27 -14.18 18.97
C LEU A 11 -3.46 -13.77 19.85
N ALA A 12 -4.56 -14.53 19.86
CA ALA A 12 -5.64 -14.30 20.80
C ALA A 12 -5.23 -14.79 22.19
N THR A 13 -5.40 -13.95 23.20
CA THR A 13 -5.11 -14.30 24.59
C THR A 13 -6.42 -14.43 25.37
N THR A 14 -6.45 -15.29 26.38
CA THR A 14 -7.61 -15.38 27.27
C THR A 14 -7.37 -14.53 28.51
N VAL A 15 -8.27 -13.59 28.77
CA VAL A 15 -8.25 -12.73 29.97
C VAL A 15 -9.59 -12.89 30.68
N ASN A 16 -9.57 -13.33 31.94
CA ASN A 16 -10.78 -13.57 32.75
C ASN A 16 -11.82 -14.52 32.10
N GLY A 17 -11.36 -15.49 31.29
CA GLY A 17 -12.23 -16.44 30.58
C GLY A 17 -12.77 -15.93 29.24
N GLU A 18 -12.52 -14.67 28.88
CA GLU A 18 -12.89 -14.09 27.59
C GLU A 18 -11.70 -14.01 26.65
N LYS A 19 -11.96 -14.12 25.34
CA LYS A 19 -10.94 -13.93 24.31
C LYS A 19 -10.64 -12.45 24.11
N ASN A 20 -9.37 -12.09 24.23
CA ASN A 20 -8.82 -10.79 23.91
C ASN A 20 -8.06 -10.86 22.58
N TYR A 21 -8.55 -10.10 21.58
CA TYR A 21 -8.00 -10.09 20.22
C TYR A 21 -7.02 -8.93 19.96
N ARG A 22 -6.61 -8.18 20.99
CA ARG A 22 -5.82 -6.95 20.79
C ARG A 22 -4.49 -7.19 20.08
N ALA A 23 -3.77 -8.26 20.45
CA ALA A 23 -2.50 -8.59 19.81
C ALA A 23 -2.69 -9.04 18.35
N LEU A 24 -3.73 -9.83 18.07
CA LEU A 24 -4.14 -10.22 16.73
C LEU A 24 -4.48 -8.99 15.87
N GLU A 25 -5.29 -8.08 16.39
CA GLU A 25 -5.67 -6.83 15.72
C GLU A 25 -4.44 -5.99 15.36
N MET A 26 -3.54 -5.75 16.32
CA MET A 26 -2.31 -4.99 16.09
C MET A 26 -1.38 -5.65 15.08
N HIS A 27 -1.30 -6.99 15.06
CA HIS A 27 -0.54 -7.71 14.06
C HIS A 27 -1.14 -7.51 12.67
N MET A 28 -2.46 -7.68 12.54
CA MET A 28 -3.16 -7.52 11.27
C MET A 28 -3.09 -6.09 10.74
N GLN A 29 -3.14 -5.07 11.61
CA GLN A 29 -2.89 -3.68 11.21
C GLN A 29 -1.55 -3.49 10.50
N ARG A 30 -0.48 -4.15 11.00
CA ARG A 30 0.85 -4.10 10.39
C ARG A 30 0.91 -4.84 9.06
N ILE A 31 0.26 -6.00 8.96
CA ILE A 31 0.21 -6.80 7.73
C ILE A 31 -0.54 -6.05 6.63
N VAL A 32 -1.72 -5.48 6.93
CA VAL A 32 -2.46 -4.65 5.97
C VAL A 32 -1.63 -3.45 5.56
N GLY A 33 -0.99 -2.76 6.51
CA GLY A 33 -0.10 -1.64 6.21
C GLY A 33 1.08 -2.01 5.28
N ALA A 34 1.71 -3.17 5.50
CA ALA A 34 2.79 -3.65 4.63
C ALA A 34 2.30 -3.95 3.21
N ARG A 35 1.10 -4.52 3.07
CA ARG A 35 0.47 -4.78 1.75
C ARG A 35 0.15 -3.49 1.02
N VAL A 36 -0.42 -2.51 1.72
CA VAL A 36 -0.70 -1.18 1.15
C VAL A 36 0.59 -0.48 0.72
N ALA A 37 1.64 -0.52 1.55
CA ALA A 37 2.93 0.06 1.19
C ALA A 37 3.57 -0.64 -0.02
N SER A 38 3.48 -1.97 -0.11
CA SER A 38 3.97 -2.73 -1.26
C SER A 38 3.22 -2.38 -2.54
N ALA A 39 1.89 -2.29 -2.48
CA ALA A 39 1.06 -1.86 -3.60
C ALA A 39 1.41 -0.44 -4.07
N PHE A 40 1.59 0.49 -3.13
CA PHE A 40 1.97 1.87 -3.43
C PHE A 40 3.35 1.95 -4.10
N GLY A 41 4.35 1.25 -3.56
CA GLY A 41 5.70 1.20 -4.16
C GLY A 41 5.70 0.61 -5.56
N GLN A 42 4.95 -0.47 -5.79
CA GLN A 42 4.83 -1.06 -7.12
C GLN A 42 4.09 -0.14 -8.11
N ALA A 43 3.07 0.59 -7.66
CA ALA A 43 2.36 1.57 -8.48
C ALA A 43 3.28 2.74 -8.89
N GLN A 44 4.09 3.26 -7.97
CA GLN A 44 5.10 4.28 -8.29
C GLN A 44 6.13 3.77 -9.30
N PHE A 45 6.59 2.52 -9.14
CA PHE A 45 7.56 1.93 -10.06
C PHE A 45 6.97 1.72 -11.45
N TYR A 46 5.72 1.26 -11.53
CA TYR A 46 4.98 1.18 -12.78
C TYR A 46 4.85 2.55 -13.45
N GLU A 47 4.38 3.57 -12.73
CA GLU A 47 4.14 4.90 -13.33
C GLU A 47 5.44 5.53 -13.83
N THR A 48 6.54 5.39 -13.09
CA THR A 48 7.87 5.82 -13.53
C THR A 48 8.28 5.17 -14.85
N LYS A 49 8.08 3.85 -14.98
CA LYS A 49 8.46 3.11 -16.20
C LYS A 49 7.50 3.37 -17.36
N ARG A 50 6.22 3.56 -17.06
CA ARG A 50 5.21 3.97 -18.04
C ARG A 50 5.55 5.34 -18.63
N GLN A 51 5.94 6.30 -17.79
CA GLN A 51 6.35 7.63 -18.22
C GLN A 51 7.60 7.56 -19.12
N ALA A 52 8.64 6.82 -18.71
CA ALA A 52 9.83 6.61 -19.54
C ALA A 52 9.51 5.95 -20.89
N ALA A 53 8.61 4.97 -20.92
CA ALA A 53 8.17 4.33 -22.16
C ALA A 53 7.42 5.31 -23.09
N ARG A 54 6.63 6.24 -22.52
CA ARG A 54 5.95 7.31 -23.29
C ARG A 54 6.96 8.29 -23.89
N GLU A 55 7.98 8.66 -23.13
CA GLU A 55 9.05 9.57 -23.59
C GLU A 55 9.87 8.96 -24.73
N LEU A 56 10.22 7.67 -24.64
CA LEU A 56 10.88 6.92 -25.73
C LEU A 56 10.00 6.78 -26.98
N SER A 57 8.68 6.75 -26.81
CA SER A 57 7.72 6.66 -27.92
C SER A 57 7.41 8.04 -28.55
N SER A 58 7.82 9.13 -27.91
CA SER A 58 7.57 10.49 -28.38
C SER A 58 8.66 10.92 -29.37
N GLY A 59 8.24 11.25 -30.60
CA GLY A 59 9.14 11.66 -31.68
C GLY A 59 9.82 13.02 -31.49
N PHE A 60 9.45 13.80 -30.46
CA PHE A 60 10.05 15.10 -30.11
C PHE A 60 11.08 15.00 -28.98
N THR A 61 11.03 13.95 -28.16
CA THR A 61 11.90 13.77 -26.98
C THR A 61 12.87 12.60 -27.14
N ASN A 62 12.69 11.77 -28.17
CA ASN A 62 13.60 10.66 -28.45
C ASN A 62 14.73 11.11 -29.40
N GLU A 63 15.91 11.33 -28.83
CA GLU A 63 17.13 11.72 -29.56
C GLU A 63 17.67 10.61 -30.48
N ASN A 64 17.35 9.34 -30.21
CA ASN A 64 17.83 8.19 -30.99
C ASN A 64 16.76 7.63 -31.93
N ARG A 65 15.88 8.50 -32.44
CA ARG A 65 14.73 8.11 -33.26
C ARG A 65 15.11 7.29 -34.50
N ASP A 66 16.29 7.54 -35.07
CA ASP A 66 16.78 6.83 -36.25
C ASP A 66 17.26 5.40 -35.92
N GLU A 67 17.84 5.20 -34.73
CA GLU A 67 18.25 3.86 -34.22
C GLU A 67 17.04 3.04 -33.77
N ASP A 68 15.99 3.70 -33.26
CA ASP A 68 14.75 3.07 -32.82
C ASP A 68 13.79 2.74 -33.99
N ARG A 69 14.13 3.09 -35.24
CA ARG A 69 13.23 3.00 -36.40
C ARG A 69 12.92 1.56 -36.86
N MET A 70 13.85 0.62 -36.66
CA MET A 70 13.67 -0.81 -36.92
C MET A 70 14.47 -1.61 -35.89
N GLY A 71 13.84 -2.53 -35.17
CA GLY A 71 14.62 -3.56 -34.47
C GLY A 71 15.34 -4.45 -35.48
N ILE A 72 16.50 -4.98 -35.11
CA ILE A 72 17.26 -5.93 -35.94
C ILE A 72 16.31 -7.08 -36.32
N ASP A 73 16.08 -7.29 -37.62
CA ASP A 73 15.29 -8.40 -38.19
C ASP A 73 13.91 -8.66 -37.53
N GLY A 74 13.11 -7.60 -37.32
CA GLY A 74 11.73 -7.73 -36.83
C GLY A 74 11.58 -7.91 -35.31
N GLN A 75 12.68 -7.78 -34.57
CA GLN A 75 12.65 -7.74 -33.11
C GLN A 75 12.06 -6.43 -32.57
N ALA A 76 11.63 -6.44 -31.31
CA ALA A 76 11.15 -5.25 -30.63
C ALA A 76 12.26 -4.20 -30.53
N ASN A 77 11.96 -2.96 -30.94
CA ASN A 77 12.85 -1.83 -30.67
C ASN A 77 12.81 -1.43 -29.18
N ARG A 78 13.72 -0.55 -28.75
CA ARG A 78 13.84 -0.12 -27.36
C ARG A 78 12.53 0.44 -26.80
N ALA A 79 11.81 1.22 -27.59
CA ALA A 79 10.51 1.78 -27.20
C ALA A 79 9.41 0.72 -27.05
N ALA A 80 9.41 -0.33 -27.89
CA ALA A 80 8.49 -1.46 -27.77
C ALA A 80 8.80 -2.29 -26.51
N PHE A 81 10.08 -2.60 -26.26
CA PHE A 81 10.49 -3.30 -25.04
C PHE A 81 10.12 -2.52 -23.78
N ALA A 82 10.34 -1.20 -23.75
CA ALA A 82 9.97 -0.36 -22.62
C ALA A 82 8.46 -0.37 -22.33
N ARG A 83 7.63 -0.38 -23.39
CA ARG A 83 6.16 -0.49 -23.27
C ARG A 83 5.74 -1.85 -22.74
N GLU A 84 6.32 -2.94 -23.24
CA GLU A 84 6.02 -4.29 -22.76
C GLU A 84 6.42 -4.46 -21.29
N PHE A 85 7.61 -3.98 -20.93
CA PHE A 85 8.07 -3.99 -19.54
C PHE A 85 7.14 -3.20 -18.63
N ALA A 86 6.73 -1.99 -19.03
CA ALA A 86 5.75 -1.20 -18.27
C ALA A 86 4.41 -1.93 -18.14
N ALA A 87 3.92 -2.61 -19.18
CA ALA A 87 2.68 -3.39 -19.12
C ALA A 87 2.77 -4.54 -18.09
N GLN A 88 3.89 -5.26 -18.07
CA GLN A 88 4.14 -6.30 -17.06
C GLN A 88 4.14 -5.74 -15.63
N LEU A 89 4.73 -4.56 -15.43
CA LEU A 89 4.70 -3.88 -14.14
C LEU A 89 3.30 -3.40 -13.74
N GLY A 90 2.48 -2.97 -14.70
CA GLY A 90 1.10 -2.57 -14.49
C GLY A 90 0.25 -3.73 -13.96
N MET A 91 0.41 -4.92 -14.53
CA MET A 91 -0.25 -6.13 -14.03
C MET A 91 0.13 -6.43 -12.56
N LYS A 92 1.42 -6.31 -12.23
CA LYS A 92 1.92 -6.51 -10.86
C LYS A 92 1.35 -5.45 -9.89
N ALA A 93 1.34 -4.18 -10.30
CA ALA A 93 0.79 -3.08 -9.50
C ALA A 93 -0.69 -3.30 -9.20
N TYR A 94 -1.46 -3.68 -10.22
CA TYR A 94 -2.88 -3.99 -10.06
C TYR A 94 -3.13 -5.18 -9.12
N GLY A 95 -2.38 -6.27 -9.30
CA GLY A 95 -2.51 -7.46 -8.43
C GLY A 95 -2.22 -7.15 -6.96
N LEU A 96 -1.18 -6.35 -6.68
CA LEU A 96 -0.87 -5.93 -5.31
C LEU A 96 -1.91 -4.96 -4.74
N ALA A 97 -2.46 -4.06 -5.56
CA ALA A 97 -3.53 -3.16 -5.13
C ALA A 97 -4.80 -3.93 -4.75
N ALA A 98 -5.20 -4.92 -5.56
CA ALA A 98 -6.33 -5.79 -5.25
C ALA A 98 -6.09 -6.61 -3.97
N LEU A 99 -4.86 -7.10 -3.77
CA LEU A 99 -4.49 -7.82 -2.55
C LEU A 99 -4.52 -6.92 -1.30
N ALA A 100 -4.05 -5.68 -1.42
CA ALA A 100 -4.11 -4.70 -0.33
C ALA A 100 -5.55 -4.31 0.02
N ASP A 101 -6.40 -4.08 -0.99
CA ASP A 101 -7.83 -3.80 -0.82
C ASP A 101 -8.57 -4.97 -0.15
N GLY A 102 -8.35 -6.19 -0.64
CA GLY A 102 -8.91 -7.40 -0.03
C GLY A 102 -8.45 -7.60 1.42
N ALA A 103 -7.19 -7.24 1.74
CA ALA A 103 -6.69 -7.30 3.10
C ALA A 103 -7.35 -6.27 4.02
N ALA A 104 -7.54 -5.03 3.56
CA ALA A 104 -8.23 -3.99 4.31
C ALA A 104 -9.71 -4.35 4.56
N LYS A 105 -10.40 -4.90 3.54
CA LYS A 105 -11.78 -5.37 3.66
C LYS A 105 -11.92 -6.51 4.66
N ALA A 106 -11.04 -7.51 4.60
CA ALA A 106 -11.10 -8.62 5.53
C ALA A 106 -10.73 -8.22 6.97
N TYR A 107 -9.84 -7.24 7.14
CA TYR A 107 -9.60 -6.62 8.44
C TYR A 107 -10.87 -5.97 8.98
N ALA A 108 -11.55 -5.17 8.16
CA ALA A 108 -12.78 -4.48 8.55
C ALA A 108 -13.93 -5.44 8.88
N GLU A 109 -14.09 -6.50 8.09
CA GLU A 109 -15.09 -7.55 8.32
C GLU A 109 -14.85 -8.27 9.66
N TYR A 110 -13.59 -8.57 10.00
CA TYR A 110 -13.27 -9.33 11.20
C TYR A 110 -13.28 -8.50 12.49
N PHE A 111 -12.74 -7.27 12.45
CA PHE A 111 -12.62 -6.41 13.64
C PHE A 111 -13.74 -5.37 13.78
N GLY A 112 -14.63 -5.26 12.79
CA GLY A 112 -15.74 -4.29 12.80
C GLY A 112 -15.29 -2.83 12.66
N SER A 113 -14.03 -2.58 12.28
CA SER A 113 -13.48 -1.23 12.08
C SER A 113 -12.60 -1.16 10.85
N GLU A 114 -12.70 -0.07 10.10
CA GLU A 114 -11.85 0.14 8.93
C GLU A 114 -10.38 0.22 9.32
N TRP A 115 -9.52 -0.40 8.50
CA TRP A 115 -8.08 -0.24 8.64
C TRP A 115 -7.70 1.22 8.37
N LYS A 116 -6.90 1.79 9.28
CA LYS A 116 -6.33 3.13 9.13
C LYS A 116 -4.81 3.06 9.11
N PRO A 117 -4.14 3.83 8.24
CA PRO A 117 -2.70 3.98 8.30
C PRO A 117 -2.28 4.40 9.72
N TYR A 118 -1.19 3.82 10.22
CA TYR A 118 -0.62 4.28 11.47
C TYR A 118 -0.12 5.71 11.30
N SER A 119 -0.89 6.68 11.77
CA SER A 119 -0.39 8.01 12.07
C SER A 119 0.10 7.99 13.51
N ARG A 120 1.34 8.44 13.77
CA ARG A 120 1.63 8.92 15.12
C ARG A 120 0.59 10.00 15.39
N ASN A 121 -0.21 9.86 16.43
CA ASN A 121 -0.99 10.99 16.94
C ASN A 121 0.01 12.04 17.41
N SER A 122 0.45 12.92 16.51
CA SER A 122 1.28 14.07 16.79
C SER A 122 0.38 15.31 16.70
N ALA A 123 -0.30 15.68 17.79
CA ALA A 123 -0.94 16.99 17.83
C ALA A 123 -1.25 17.55 19.24
N ARG A 124 -1.29 16.73 20.29
CA ARG A 124 -1.34 17.27 21.66
C ARG A 124 -0.19 16.66 22.46
N SER A 125 0.71 17.52 22.95
CA SER A 125 1.52 17.12 24.10
C SER A 125 0.58 16.74 25.23
N LEU A 126 1.00 15.81 26.09
CA LEU A 126 0.28 15.49 27.33
C LEU A 126 -0.11 16.77 28.09
N ASP A 127 0.76 17.78 28.08
CA ASP A 127 0.50 19.09 28.69
C ASP A 127 -0.73 19.80 28.13
N ARG A 128 -0.99 19.71 26.82
CA ARG A 128 -2.17 20.33 26.21
C ARG A 128 -3.44 19.54 26.51
N GLN A 129 -3.37 18.22 26.56
CA GLN A 129 -4.51 17.40 27.01
C GLN A 129 -4.85 17.64 28.49
N ILE A 130 -3.83 17.80 29.33
CA ILE A 130 -3.99 18.11 30.76
C ILE A 130 -4.54 19.53 30.93
N ALA A 131 -4.03 20.51 30.18
CA ALA A 131 -4.53 21.88 30.21
C ALA A 131 -6.01 21.97 29.79
N ASP A 132 -6.41 21.27 28.72
CA ASP A 132 -7.82 21.23 28.30
C ASP A 132 -8.70 20.53 29.34
N ALA A 133 -8.26 19.41 29.92
CA ALA A 133 -9.00 18.73 30.98
C ALA A 133 -9.10 19.57 32.27
N GLN A 134 -8.09 20.37 32.58
CA GLN A 134 -8.12 21.33 33.68
C GLN A 134 -9.06 22.50 33.40
N ALA A 135 -9.06 23.03 32.18
CA ALA A 135 -9.97 24.10 31.77
C ALA A 135 -11.44 23.65 31.86
N ASP A 136 -11.74 22.45 31.36
CA ASP A 136 -13.08 21.84 31.40
C ASP A 136 -13.54 21.57 32.85
N ALA A 137 -12.63 21.10 33.72
CA ALA A 137 -12.91 20.90 35.15
C ALA A 137 -13.11 22.21 35.93
N LEU A 138 -12.52 23.32 35.46
CA LEU A 138 -12.63 24.65 36.07
C LEU A 138 -13.73 25.51 35.44
N GLY A 139 -14.40 25.03 34.39
CA GLY A 139 -15.51 25.71 33.72
C GLY A 139 -15.09 26.87 32.80
N PHE A 140 -13.89 26.80 32.21
CA PHE A 140 -13.43 27.71 31.14
C PHE A 140 -13.74 27.16 29.75
#